data_AF-A0A2S1WJT9-F1
#
_entry.id   AF-A0A2S1WJT9-F1
#
_cell.length_a   1.000
_cell.length_b   1.000
_cell.length_c   1.000
_cell.angle_alpha   90.00
_cell.angle_beta   90.00
_cell.angle_gamma   90.00
#
_symmetry.space_group_name_H-M   'P 1'
#
loop_
_entity.id
_entity.type
_entity.pdbx_description
1 polymer ?
#
loop_
_entity_poly.entity_id
_entity_poly.type
_entity_poly.pdbx_seq_one_letter_code
_entity_poly.pdbx_strand_id
1 'polypeptide(L)'
;LIDLLMDVDARMLMPARVRIALACCLMCGAVHTGSDIAILGVHRKPPFIEHERVSKVCEVPLAIAACPTAAIKPAKVDDMKTVAVRNERC
;
A
#
# COMPACT_ATOMS: atom_id res chain seq x y z
N LEU A 1 -9.03 2.15 19.55
CA LEU A 1 -8.51 0.78 19.72
C LEU A 1 -7.70 0.70 21.00
N ILE A 2 -6.64 1.51 21.12
CA ILE A 2 -5.77 1.51 22.31
C ILE A 2 -6.59 1.78 23.58
N ASP A 3 -7.44 2.81 23.61
CA ASP A 3 -8.25 3.14 24.80
C ASP A 3 -9.16 2.00 25.28
N LEU A 4 -9.66 1.17 24.36
CA LEU A 4 -10.52 0.03 24.68
C LEU A 4 -9.72 -1.15 25.29
N LEU A 5 -8.43 -1.23 24.97
CA LEU A 5 -7.54 -2.31 25.38
C LEU A 5 -6.74 -1.97 26.65
N MET A 6 -6.73 -0.71 27.09
CA MET A 6 -5.98 -0.26 28.27
C MET A 6 -6.38 -1.01 29.54
N ASP A 7 -7.67 -1.26 29.77
CA ASP A 7 -8.15 -1.97 30.97
C ASP A 7 -7.72 -3.45 31.00
N VAL A 8 -7.62 -4.08 29.83
CA VAL A 8 -7.22 -5.49 29.69
C VAL A 8 -5.72 -5.65 29.91
N ASP A 9 -4.94 -4.72 29.38
CA ASP A 9 -3.48 -4.67 29.56
C ASP A 9 -3.10 -4.34 31.01
N ALA A 10 -3.75 -3.32 31.61
CA ALA A 10 -3.52 -2.91 33.00
C ALA A 10 -3.85 -4.03 34.01
N ARG A 11 -4.83 -4.88 33.72
CA ARG A 11 -5.21 -6.02 34.56
C ARG A 11 -4.42 -7.31 34.24
N MET A 12 -3.50 -7.28 33.27
CA MET A 12 -2.71 -8.43 32.81
C MET A 12 -3.57 -9.68 32.56
N LEU A 13 -4.74 -9.50 31.94
CA LEU A 13 -5.70 -10.60 31.71
C LEU A 13 -5.30 -11.52 30.54
N MET A 14 -4.26 -11.17 29.79
CA MET A 14 -3.78 -11.92 28.62
C MET A 14 -2.66 -12.90 29.01
N PRO A 15 -2.65 -14.12 28.44
CA PRO A 15 -1.66 -15.15 28.79
C PRO A 15 -0.24 -14.84 28.32
N ALA A 16 -0.08 -13.91 27.37
CA ALA A 16 1.21 -13.45 26.86
C ALA A 16 1.12 -11.99 26.40
N ARG A 17 2.27 -11.35 26.19
CA ARG A 17 2.34 -9.97 25.67
C ARG A 17 1.86 -9.93 24.22
N VAL A 18 0.73 -9.28 23.99
CA VAL A 18 0.16 -9.07 22.65
C VAL A 18 0.74 -7.79 22.03
N ARG A 19 1.23 -7.87 20.80
CA ARG A 19 1.77 -6.76 20.01
C ARG A 19 0.82 -6.42 18.88
N ILE A 20 0.25 -5.22 18.93
CA ILE A 20 -0.63 -4.69 17.88
C ILE A 20 0.16 -3.69 17.05
N ALA A 21 0.19 -3.87 15.73
CA ALA A 21 0.82 -2.92 14.82
C ALA A 21 -0.16 -2.42 13.76
N LEU A 22 -0.03 -1.15 13.41
CA LEU A 22 -0.84 -0.47 12.40
C LEU A 22 0.07 0.04 11.29
N ALA A 23 -0.29 -0.24 10.04
CA ALA A 23 0.32 0.39 8.87
C ALA A 23 -0.77 1.03 8.01
N CYS A 24 -0.50 2.27 7.59
CA CYS A 24 -1.38 3.02 6.71
C CYS A 24 -1.31 2.52 5.25
N CYS A 25 -0.19 1.88 4.86
CA CYS A 25 0.06 1.29 3.54
C CYS A 25 0.89 0.00 3.67
N LEU A 26 1.00 -0.76 2.58
CA LEU A 26 1.49 -2.17 2.54
C LEU A 26 2.83 -2.46 3.24
N MET A 27 3.76 -1.51 3.34
CA MET A 27 5.16 -1.82 3.67
C MET A 27 5.80 -0.82 4.64
N CYS A 28 5.24 -0.64 5.84
CA CYS A 28 5.90 0.10 6.90
C CYS A 28 5.73 -0.58 8.27
N GLY A 29 6.79 -0.56 9.08
CA GLY A 29 6.74 -0.98 10.49
C GLY A 29 6.76 -2.50 10.70
N ALA A 30 6.26 -2.92 11.87
CA ALA A 30 6.32 -4.31 12.33
C ALA A 30 5.11 -5.17 11.90
N VAL A 31 4.23 -4.64 11.04
CA VAL A 31 2.94 -5.26 10.67
C VAL A 31 3.11 -6.64 10.04
N HIS A 32 4.20 -6.87 9.31
CA HIS A 32 4.41 -8.17 8.65
C HIS A 32 5.13 -9.21 9.52
N THR A 33 6.02 -8.79 10.41
CA THR A 33 7.00 -9.71 11.04
C THR A 33 6.95 -9.71 12.57
N GLY A 34 6.25 -8.76 13.20
CA GLY A 34 6.41 -8.50 14.64
C GLY A 34 5.12 -8.21 15.41
N SER A 35 3.95 -8.36 14.80
CA SER A 35 2.64 -8.16 15.43
C SER A 35 1.83 -9.45 15.48
N ASP A 36 1.23 -9.73 16.63
CA ASP A 36 0.22 -10.78 16.79
C ASP A 36 -1.10 -10.37 16.13
N ILE A 37 -1.39 -9.06 16.14
CA ILE A 37 -2.54 -8.47 15.45
C ILE A 37 -2.04 -7.34 14.54
N ALA A 38 -2.17 -7.56 13.24
CA ALA A 38 -1.78 -6.63 12.19
C ALA A 38 -3.02 -5.90 11.65
N ILE A 39 -2.99 -4.57 11.67
CA ILE A 39 -4.02 -3.74 11.01
C ILE A 39 -3.36 -3.04 9.83
N LEU A 40 -3.88 -3.33 8.63
CA LEU A 40 -3.31 -2.83 7.39
C LEU A 40 -4.37 -2.12 6.54
N GLY A 41 -4.07 -0.87 6.17
CA GLY A 41 -4.84 -0.15 5.16
C GLY A 41 -4.49 -0.65 3.75
N VAL A 42 -5.51 -1.04 2.99
CA VAL A 42 -5.37 -1.45 1.57
C VAL A 42 -6.24 -0.59 0.66
N HIS A 43 -5.66 -0.18 -0.46
CA HIS A 43 -6.41 0.50 -1.53
C HIS A 43 -7.20 -0.54 -2.33
N ARG A 44 -8.45 -0.21 -2.67
CA ARG A 44 -9.36 -1.07 -3.46
C ARG A 44 -9.69 -0.49 -4.85
N LYS A 45 -9.03 0.61 -5.23
CA LYS A 45 -9.24 1.29 -6.50
C LYS A 45 -7.89 1.43 -7.21
N PRO A 46 -7.81 1.13 -8.52
CA PRO A 46 -6.63 1.41 -9.32
C PRO A 46 -6.21 2.88 -9.26
N PRO A 47 -4.92 3.19 -9.44
CA PRO A 47 -4.43 4.56 -9.44
C PRO A 47 -5.01 5.36 -10.61
N PHE A 48 -5.34 6.63 -10.35
CA PHE A 48 -5.71 7.59 -11.39
C PHE A 48 -4.45 8.11 -12.09
N ILE A 49 -4.46 8.13 -13.42
CA ILE A 49 -3.30 8.50 -14.24
C ILE A 49 -3.50 9.91 -14.80
N GLU A 50 -2.61 10.82 -14.45
CA GLU A 50 -2.54 12.16 -15.03
C GLU A 50 -1.43 12.18 -16.09
N HIS A 51 -1.82 12.08 -17.35
CA HIS A 51 -0.89 11.87 -18.47
C HIS A 51 0.16 12.99 -18.61
N GLU A 52 -0.20 14.25 -18.34
CA GLU A 52 0.69 15.40 -18.43
C GLU A 52 1.82 15.33 -17.39
N ARG A 53 1.49 14.95 -16.15
CA ARG A 53 2.43 14.97 -15.02
C ARG A 53 3.33 13.74 -15.01
N VAL A 54 2.82 12.59 -15.46
CA VAL A 54 3.61 11.35 -15.59
C VAL A 54 4.79 11.57 -16.54
N SER A 55 4.60 12.25 -17.68
CA SER A 55 5.69 12.49 -18.63
C SER A 55 6.77 13.45 -18.10
N LYS A 56 6.44 14.30 -17.12
CA LYS A 56 7.35 15.32 -16.57
C LYS A 56 8.07 14.88 -15.30
N VAL A 57 7.41 14.07 -14.46
CA VAL A 57 7.87 13.73 -13.10
C VAL A 57 8.37 12.30 -12.97
N CYS A 58 7.83 11.37 -13.77
CA CYS A 58 8.08 9.95 -13.58
C CYS A 58 8.96 9.36 -14.68
N GLU A 59 9.95 8.57 -14.28
CA GLU A 59 10.64 7.66 -15.19
C GLU A 59 9.71 6.49 -15.53
N VAL A 60 9.10 6.52 -16.72
CA VAL A 60 8.19 5.48 -17.23
C VAL A 60 8.70 4.03 -17.00
N PRO A 61 9.98 3.68 -17.27
CA PRO A 61 10.44 2.31 -17.01
C PRO A 61 10.44 1.94 -15.52
N LEU A 62 10.74 2.89 -14.63
CA LEU A 62 10.72 2.67 -13.19
C LEU A 62 9.29 2.46 -12.68
N ALA A 63 8.34 3.25 -13.18
CA ALA A 63 6.93 3.11 -12.84
C ALA A 63 6.36 1.75 -13.28
N ILE A 64 6.79 1.23 -14.44
CA ILE A 64 6.40 -0.11 -14.91
C ILE A 64 7.02 -1.20 -14.01
N ALA A 65 8.32 -1.09 -13.71
CA ALA A 65 9.04 -2.07 -12.90
C ALA A 65 8.56 -2.11 -11.43
N ALA A 66 7.99 -1.02 -10.92
CA ALA A 66 7.44 -0.96 -9.58
C ALA A 66 6.17 -1.82 -9.38
N CYS A 67 5.49 -2.22 -10.45
CA CYS A 67 4.24 -2.99 -10.36
C CYS A 67 4.52 -4.50 -10.23
N PRO A 68 4.21 -5.13 -9.07
CA PRO A 68 4.50 -6.55 -8.87
C PRO A 68 3.64 -7.48 -9.75
N THR A 69 2.44 -7.04 -10.17
CA THR A 69 1.52 -7.81 -11.01
C THR A 69 1.65 -7.49 -12.51
N ALA A 70 2.59 -6.61 -12.88
CA ALA A 70 2.79 -6.12 -14.26
C ALA A 70 1.49 -5.57 -14.90
N ALA A 71 0.65 -4.90 -14.12
CA ALA A 71 -0.58 -4.25 -14.57
C ALA A 71 -0.32 -2.95 -15.36
N ILE A 72 0.85 -2.33 -15.17
CA ILE A 72 1.25 -1.07 -15.80
C ILE A 72 1.97 -1.34 -17.11
N LYS A 73 1.53 -0.70 -18.19
CA LYS A 73 2.14 -0.81 -19.53
C LYS A 73 2.52 0.56 -20.09
N PRO A 74 3.55 0.63 -20.96
CA PRO A 74 3.87 1.87 -21.66
C PRO A 74 2.75 2.21 -22.65
N ALA A 75 2.38 3.49 -22.71
CA ALA A 75 1.40 4.01 -23.64
C ALA A 75 1.84 5.37 -24.19
N LYS A 76 1.27 5.80 -25.31
CA LYS A 76 1.38 7.16 -25.83
C LYS A 76 -0.01 7.73 -25.97
N VAL A 77 -0.25 8.87 -25.35
CA VAL A 77 -1.50 9.63 -25.44
C VAL A 77 -1.11 11.06 -25.78
N ASP A 78 -1.69 11.64 -26.82
CA ASP A 78 -1.42 13.01 -27.30
C ASP A 78 0.09 13.32 -27.47
N ASP A 79 0.80 12.38 -28.11
CA ASP A 79 2.26 12.38 -28.35
C ASP A 79 3.15 12.35 -27.08
N MET A 80 2.55 12.37 -25.89
CA MET A 80 3.26 12.28 -24.61
C MET A 80 3.53 10.83 -24.21
N LYS A 81 4.73 10.58 -23.67
CA LYS A 81 5.09 9.27 -23.11
C LYS A 81 4.37 9.09 -21.77
N THR A 82 3.48 8.11 -21.69
CA THR A 82 2.66 7.87 -20.49
C THR A 82 2.52 6.37 -20.19
N VAL A 83 1.69 6.04 -19.20
CA VAL A 83 1.40 4.66 -18.80
C VAL A 83 -0.09 4.38 -18.89
N ALA A 84 -0.44 3.12 -19.14
CA ALA A 84 -1.80 2.61 -19.06
C ALA A 84 -1.86 1.50 -18.01
N VAL A 85 -2.91 1.49 -17.19
CA VAL A 85 -3.13 0.50 -16.12
C VAL A 85 -4.24 -0.46 -16.56
N ARG A 86 -3.97 -1.76 -16.46
CA ARG A 86 -4.99 -2.81 -16.65
C ARG A 86 -5.65 -3.15 -15.33
N ASN A 87 -6.89 -2.69 -15.13
CA ASN A 87 -7.64 -2.88 -13.89
C ASN A 87 -7.87 -4.35 -13.52
N GLU A 88 -7.97 -5.25 -14.50
CA GLU A 88 -8.08 -6.70 -14.31
C GLU A 88 -6.88 -7.35 -13.60
N ARG A 89 -5.72 -6.69 -13.60
CA ARG A 89 -4.47 -7.17 -12.98
C ARG A 89 -4.01 -6.30 -11.81
N CYS A 90 -4.75 -5.25 -11.47
CA CYS A 90 -4.40 -4.27 -10.45
C CYS A 90 -5.11 -4.57 -9.12
#